data_AF-A0A1E4TZI6-F1
#
_entry.id   AF-A0A1E4TZI6-F1
#
_cell.length_a   1.000
_cell.length_b   1.000
_cell.length_c   1.000
_cell.angle_alpha   90.00
_cell.angle_beta   90.00
_cell.angle_gamma   90.00
#
_symmetry.space_group_name_H-M   'P 1'
#
loop_
_entity.id
_entity.type
_entity.pdbx_description
1 polymer ?
#
loop_
_entity_poly.entity_id
_entity_poly.type
_entity_poly.pdbx_seq_one_letter_code
_entity_poly.pdbx_strand_id
1 'polypeptide(L)'
;MSHFLKPSHDYPYKLNDSSSGIRKILHNKKFKLITFIIAVFYIASSLIAHHRNFSLKELNAKSIKAKTELEKHTNFKKIGSNLIGIHKLPPDTTLREKLTFHFPYEPEKSIPKKIWQTWKVEEDDETFPKNFRAFVNSWKTKNPTFNAMVIPDSACDELIKHLYETVPEVLKAYQLMPKKILKADFFRYLILYARGGTYSDIDTVSLKPVSTWLTFNETIEGVTNNPGLVVGIEADPDRPDWAEWYARRIQFCQWTIQAKAGHPMLRELIAKITEITHSKLERGMLNKIEGKDAGGDIMNWTGPGIFTDTVFEYLNNIYSNGIATVEPQIDWKYFTGMKIPKIVDDVLVFPITCFSPGVGQMGSKSISDELAYVRHMFEGSWKPEDERNIGKKKTKKEKKKN
;
A
#
# COMPACT_ATOMS: atom_id res chain seq x y z
N MET A 1 -67.95 -63.38 -58.56
CA MET A 1 -68.21 -62.38 -57.51
C MET A 1 -67.02 -62.42 -56.55
N SER A 2 -65.96 -61.62 -56.74
CA SER A 2 -65.81 -60.20 -56.31
C SER A 2 -65.80 -60.07 -54.78
N HIS A 3 -64.92 -59.37 -54.06
CA HIS A 3 -63.73 -58.56 -54.33
C HIS A 3 -63.25 -58.02 -52.95
N PHE A 4 -61.95 -57.70 -52.81
CA PHE A 4 -61.40 -56.51 -52.09
C PHE A 4 -61.60 -56.27 -50.57
N LEU A 5 -60.51 -56.21 -49.78
CA LEU A 5 -59.81 -54.97 -49.31
C LEU A 5 -58.79 -55.23 -48.16
N LYS A 6 -57.69 -54.47 -48.18
CA LYS A 6 -56.56 -54.39 -47.22
C LYS A 6 -56.92 -53.67 -45.91
N PRO A 7 -56.10 -53.80 -44.86
CA PRO A 7 -55.83 -52.73 -43.90
C PRO A 7 -54.39 -52.19 -43.99
N SER A 8 -54.23 -51.05 -43.32
CA SER A 8 -53.34 -49.92 -43.53
C SER A 8 -51.92 -50.02 -42.93
N HIS A 9 -51.08 -49.09 -43.38
CA HIS A 9 -49.73 -48.79 -42.95
C HIS A 9 -49.53 -48.60 -41.43
N ASP A 10 -48.43 -49.14 -40.92
CA ASP A 10 -47.65 -48.56 -39.82
C ASP A 10 -46.16 -48.61 -40.20
N TYR A 11 -45.49 -47.46 -40.13
CA TYR A 11 -44.06 -47.29 -40.38
C TYR A 11 -43.25 -47.59 -39.11
N PRO A 12 -42.24 -48.48 -39.13
CA PRO A 12 -41.18 -48.45 -38.13
C PRO A 12 -39.95 -47.71 -38.70
N TYR A 13 -39.59 -46.60 -38.06
CA TYR A 13 -38.27 -45.99 -38.18
C TYR A 13 -37.19 -47.02 -37.80
N LYS A 14 -36.42 -47.53 -38.77
CA LYS A 14 -35.17 -48.24 -38.50
C LYS A 14 -34.07 -47.20 -38.23
N LEU A 15 -33.64 -47.10 -36.97
CA LEU A 15 -32.38 -46.49 -36.59
C LEU A 15 -31.23 -47.21 -37.31
N ASN A 16 -30.55 -46.49 -38.21
CA ASN A 16 -29.31 -46.98 -38.81
C ASN A 16 -28.25 -47.13 -37.70
N ASP A 17 -27.75 -48.35 -37.54
CA ASP A 17 -26.64 -48.68 -36.65
C ASP A 17 -25.33 -48.10 -37.21
N SER A 18 -25.03 -46.86 -36.83
CA SER A 18 -23.78 -46.16 -37.15
C SER A 18 -22.57 -46.75 -36.41
N SER A 19 -22.75 -47.73 -35.52
CA SER A 19 -21.67 -48.28 -34.69
C SER A 19 -20.77 -49.28 -35.42
N SER A 20 -21.25 -49.93 -36.50
CA SER A 20 -20.49 -50.97 -37.21
C SER A 20 -19.35 -50.41 -38.10
N GLY A 21 -19.55 -49.24 -38.70
CA GLY A 21 -18.53 -48.56 -39.52
C GLY A 21 -17.39 -47.98 -38.69
N ILE A 22 -17.71 -47.40 -37.53
CA ILE A 22 -16.74 -46.83 -36.59
C ILE A 22 -15.82 -47.91 -36.01
N ARG A 23 -16.37 -49.10 -35.68
CA ARG A 23 -15.59 -50.24 -35.17
C ARG A 23 -14.59 -50.80 -36.19
N LYS A 24 -14.92 -50.81 -37.50
CA LYS A 24 -14.00 -51.23 -38.58
C LYS A 24 -12.86 -50.23 -38.81
N ILE A 25 -13.12 -48.93 -38.69
CA ILE A 25 -12.10 -47.88 -38.85
C ILE A 25 -11.07 -47.95 -37.71
N LEU A 26 -11.52 -48.18 -36.47
CA LEU A 26 -10.65 -48.32 -35.29
C LEU A 26 -9.73 -49.55 -35.33
N HIS A 27 -10.03 -50.58 -36.12
CA HIS A 27 -9.19 -51.78 -36.28
C HIS A 27 -8.20 -51.71 -37.45
N ASN A 28 -8.25 -50.65 -38.26
CA ASN A 28 -7.32 -50.47 -39.37
C ASN A 28 -5.92 -50.07 -38.87
N LYS A 29 -4.91 -50.90 -39.13
CA LYS A 29 -3.51 -50.63 -38.73
C LYS A 29 -3.00 -49.28 -39.23
N LYS A 30 -3.42 -48.82 -40.42
CA LYS A 30 -3.06 -47.49 -40.94
C LYS A 30 -3.69 -46.36 -40.11
N PHE A 31 -4.94 -46.52 -39.67
CA PHE A 31 -5.63 -45.53 -38.84
C PHE A 31 -4.98 -45.41 -37.45
N LYS A 32 -4.65 -46.55 -36.81
CA LYS A 32 -3.91 -46.56 -35.53
C LYS A 32 -2.52 -45.92 -35.62
N LEU A 33 -1.82 -46.13 -36.75
CA LEU A 33 -0.52 -45.51 -36.99
C LEU A 33 -0.64 -43.99 -37.16
N ILE A 34 -1.65 -43.51 -37.90
CA ILE A 34 -1.91 -42.07 -38.08
C ILE A 34 -2.27 -41.41 -36.74
N THR A 35 -3.16 -42.00 -35.95
CA THR A 35 -3.52 -41.45 -34.63
C THR A 35 -2.34 -41.46 -33.65
N PHE A 36 -1.50 -42.50 -33.68
CA PHE A 36 -0.26 -42.54 -32.91
C PHE A 36 0.72 -41.42 -33.31
N ILE A 37 0.93 -41.20 -34.62
CA ILE A 37 1.80 -40.11 -35.11
C ILE A 37 1.26 -38.74 -34.68
N ILE A 38 -0.06 -38.52 -34.79
CA ILE A 38 -0.70 -37.27 -34.33
C ILE A 38 -0.51 -37.09 -32.82
N ALA A 39 -0.69 -38.14 -32.02
CA ALA A 39 -0.49 -38.09 -30.58
C ALA A 39 0.97 -37.77 -30.21
N VAL A 40 1.94 -38.41 -30.87
CA VAL A 40 3.37 -38.13 -30.68
C VAL A 40 3.71 -36.70 -31.08
N PHE A 41 3.20 -36.21 -32.21
CA PHE A 41 3.40 -34.83 -32.66
C PHE A 41 2.80 -33.81 -31.69
N TYR A 42 1.59 -34.09 -31.16
CA TYR A 42 0.94 -33.25 -30.17
C TYR A 42 1.73 -33.21 -28.84
N ILE A 43 2.19 -34.37 -28.36
CA ILE A 43 3.02 -34.46 -27.14
C ILE A 43 4.34 -33.71 -27.34
N ALA A 44 5.04 -33.93 -28.46
CA ALA A 44 6.30 -33.24 -28.76
C ALA A 44 6.09 -31.72 -28.86
N SER A 45 5.03 -31.28 -29.54
CA SER A 45 4.69 -29.86 -29.66
C SER A 45 4.33 -29.23 -28.31
N SER A 46 3.60 -29.96 -27.45
CA SER A 46 3.27 -29.54 -26.08
C SER A 46 4.52 -29.45 -25.20
N LEU A 47 5.45 -30.42 -25.28
CA LEU A 47 6.73 -30.39 -24.58
C LEU A 47 7.62 -29.23 -25.04
N ILE A 48 7.70 -28.97 -26.34
CA ILE A 48 8.44 -27.82 -26.90
C ILE A 48 7.83 -26.50 -26.42
N ALA A 49 6.50 -26.38 -26.47
CA ALA A 49 5.80 -25.19 -25.97
C ALA A 49 6.02 -24.99 -24.46
N HIS A 50 5.96 -26.06 -23.67
CA HIS A 50 6.23 -26.02 -22.23
C HIS A 50 7.68 -25.57 -21.94
N HIS A 51 8.66 -26.15 -22.64
CA HIS A 51 10.07 -25.79 -22.48
C HIS A 51 10.35 -24.34 -22.90
N ARG A 52 9.77 -23.89 -24.02
CA ARG A 52 9.84 -22.47 -24.43
C ARG A 52 9.23 -21.54 -23.39
N ASN A 53 8.04 -21.87 -22.87
CA ASN A 53 7.38 -21.07 -21.83
C ASN A 53 8.21 -21.02 -20.54
N PHE A 54 8.84 -22.13 -20.15
CA PHE A 54 9.75 -22.19 -19.01
C PHE A 54 10.97 -21.28 -19.23
N SER A 55 11.63 -21.39 -20.39
CA SER A 55 12.78 -20.56 -20.76
C SER A 55 12.43 -19.06 -20.77
N LEU A 56 11.27 -18.69 -21.33
CA LEU A 56 10.79 -17.30 -21.32
C LEU A 56 10.54 -16.77 -19.91
N LYS A 57 9.96 -17.59 -19.01
CA LYS A 57 9.78 -17.21 -17.60
C LYS A 57 11.11 -16.96 -16.91
N GLU A 58 12.11 -17.81 -17.16
CA GLU A 58 13.45 -17.66 -16.59
C GLU A 58 14.15 -16.39 -17.10
N LEU A 59 14.06 -16.11 -18.41
CA LEU A 59 14.59 -14.89 -19.02
C LEU A 59 13.91 -13.64 -18.44
N ASN A 60 12.58 -13.64 -18.32
CA ASN A 60 11.84 -12.53 -17.72
C ASN A 60 12.26 -12.32 -16.26
N ALA A 61 12.43 -13.38 -15.47
CA ALA A 61 12.88 -13.28 -14.08
C ALA A 61 14.30 -12.68 -13.98
N LYS A 62 15.21 -13.08 -14.88
CA LYS A 62 16.57 -12.49 -14.95
C LYS A 62 16.52 -11.00 -15.35
N SER A 63 15.66 -10.65 -16.32
CA SER A 63 15.47 -9.25 -16.74
C SER A 63 14.90 -8.40 -15.61
N ILE A 64 13.84 -8.87 -14.93
CA ILE A 64 13.25 -8.18 -13.76
C ILE A 64 14.32 -7.96 -12.69
N LYS A 65 15.10 -8.98 -12.35
CA LYS A 65 16.19 -8.86 -11.37
C LYS A 65 17.20 -7.79 -11.78
N ALA A 66 17.64 -7.78 -13.04
CA ALA A 66 18.59 -6.79 -13.54
C ALA A 66 18.01 -5.36 -13.50
N LYS A 67 16.75 -5.18 -13.89
CA LYS A 67 16.05 -3.89 -13.79
C LYS A 67 15.89 -3.43 -12.34
N THR A 68 15.54 -4.33 -11.42
CA THR A 68 15.42 -4.00 -9.99
C THR A 68 16.75 -3.58 -9.39
N GLU A 69 17.88 -4.15 -9.81
CA GLU A 69 19.20 -3.65 -9.40
C GLU A 69 19.50 -2.26 -9.99
N LEU A 70 19.13 -2.00 -11.26
CA LEU A 70 19.28 -0.69 -11.88
C LEU A 70 18.42 0.39 -11.18
N GLU A 71 17.23 0.04 -10.72
CA GLU A 71 16.32 0.95 -10.01
C GLU A 71 16.94 1.52 -8.74
N LYS A 72 17.82 0.77 -8.05
CA LYS A 72 18.53 1.25 -6.85
C LYS A 72 19.44 2.45 -7.13
N HIS A 73 19.85 2.62 -8.38
CA HIS A 73 20.71 3.72 -8.85
C HIS A 73 19.99 4.67 -9.80
N THR A 74 18.66 4.61 -9.83
CA THR A 74 17.82 5.46 -10.67
C THR A 74 17.15 6.52 -9.81
N ASN A 75 17.09 7.76 -10.31
CA ASN A 75 16.25 8.78 -9.68
C ASN A 75 14.79 8.27 -9.62
N PHE A 76 14.21 8.20 -8.43
CA PHE A 76 12.90 7.62 -8.19
C PHE A 76 11.80 8.32 -8.99
N LYS A 77 11.93 9.61 -9.30
CA LYS A 77 11.00 10.33 -10.17
C LYS A 77 11.04 9.89 -11.63
N LYS A 78 12.12 9.23 -12.07
CA LYS A 78 12.33 8.75 -13.46
C LYS A 78 11.95 7.29 -13.66
N ILE A 79 11.77 6.51 -12.59
CA ILE A 79 11.35 5.10 -12.72
C ILE A 79 9.99 5.04 -13.43
N GLY A 80 9.91 4.23 -14.49
CA GLY A 80 8.71 4.07 -15.31
C GLY A 80 8.53 5.15 -16.40
N SER A 81 9.46 6.10 -16.56
CA SER A 81 9.36 7.12 -17.62
C SER A 81 9.40 6.51 -19.03
N ASN A 82 10.07 5.37 -19.17
CA ASN A 82 10.10 4.52 -20.38
C ASN A 82 8.73 3.93 -20.74
N LEU A 83 7.75 3.96 -19.83
CA LEU A 83 6.42 3.39 -20.04
C LEU A 83 5.39 4.42 -20.49
N ILE A 84 5.75 5.70 -20.59
CA ILE A 84 4.87 6.75 -21.09
C ILE A 84 4.45 6.43 -22.53
N GLY A 85 3.14 6.40 -22.79
CA GLY A 85 2.58 6.10 -24.11
C GLY A 85 2.50 4.59 -24.46
N ILE A 86 2.92 3.69 -23.56
CA ILE A 86 2.77 2.25 -23.76
C ILE A 86 1.33 1.83 -23.43
N HIS A 87 0.70 1.05 -24.31
CA HIS A 87 -0.65 0.53 -24.08
C HIS A 87 -0.71 -0.80 -23.32
N LYS A 88 0.40 -1.56 -23.31
CA LYS A 88 0.49 -2.86 -22.65
C LYS A 88 1.86 -3.04 -22.00
N LEU A 89 1.86 -3.34 -20.69
CA LEU A 89 3.08 -3.55 -19.93
C LEU A 89 3.92 -4.72 -20.49
N PRO A 90 5.25 -4.55 -20.64
CA PRO A 90 6.16 -5.64 -20.93
C PRO A 90 6.07 -6.77 -19.89
N PRO A 91 6.28 -8.05 -20.28
CA PRO A 91 6.26 -9.17 -19.33
C PRO A 91 7.31 -9.09 -18.22
N ASP A 92 8.39 -8.35 -18.44
CA ASP A 92 9.51 -8.16 -17.54
C ASP A 92 9.46 -6.81 -16.79
N THR A 93 8.26 -6.24 -16.64
CA THR A 93 8.03 -4.99 -15.89
C THR A 93 8.22 -5.24 -14.39
N THR A 94 9.01 -4.39 -13.73
CA THR A 94 9.23 -4.48 -12.28
C THR A 94 7.98 -4.07 -11.49
N LEU A 95 7.95 -4.34 -10.18
CA LEU A 95 6.88 -3.87 -9.30
C LEU A 95 6.75 -2.34 -9.29
N ARG A 96 7.88 -1.62 -9.25
CA ARG A 96 7.91 -0.16 -9.24
C ARG A 96 7.40 0.39 -10.56
N GLU A 97 7.84 -0.17 -11.69
CA GLU A 97 7.33 0.19 -13.01
C GLU A 97 5.82 -0.06 -13.15
N LYS A 98 5.30 -1.21 -12.67
CA LYS A 98 3.84 -1.50 -12.64
C LYS A 98 3.06 -0.45 -11.84
N LEU A 99 3.55 -0.10 -10.65
CA LEU A 99 2.94 0.92 -9.81
C LEU A 99 2.94 2.28 -10.51
N THR A 100 4.07 2.72 -11.07
CA THR A 100 4.13 3.99 -11.81
C THR A 100 3.20 4.00 -13.03
N PHE A 101 3.09 2.88 -13.75
CA PHE A 101 2.21 2.78 -14.91
C PHE A 101 0.74 2.94 -14.56
N HIS A 102 0.28 2.28 -13.49
CA HIS A 102 -1.12 2.31 -13.07
C HIS A 102 -1.48 3.54 -12.22
N PHE A 103 -0.50 4.15 -11.57
CA PHE A 103 -0.66 5.31 -10.69
C PHE A 103 0.41 6.36 -11.01
N PRO A 104 0.29 7.05 -12.16
CA PRO A 104 1.28 8.03 -12.58
C PRO A 104 1.34 9.21 -11.61
N TYR A 105 2.54 9.69 -11.35
CA TYR A 105 2.75 10.90 -10.56
C TYR A 105 2.58 12.14 -11.44
N GLU A 106 1.72 13.06 -11.01
CA GLU A 106 1.44 14.31 -11.72
C GLU A 106 1.85 15.52 -10.86
N PRO A 107 3.12 15.98 -10.95
CA PRO A 107 3.67 17.01 -10.06
C PRO A 107 2.96 18.37 -10.19
N GLU A 108 2.32 18.66 -11.31
CA GLU A 108 1.58 19.92 -11.53
C GLU A 108 0.20 19.94 -10.87
N LYS A 109 -0.35 18.78 -10.49
CA LYS A 109 -1.65 18.71 -9.80
C LYS A 109 -1.52 19.12 -8.34
N SER A 110 -2.58 19.68 -7.76
CA SER A 110 -2.65 19.95 -6.33
C SER A 110 -2.96 18.68 -5.53
N ILE A 111 -2.64 18.70 -4.22
CA ILE A 111 -3.05 17.63 -3.31
C ILE A 111 -4.59 17.57 -3.27
N PRO A 112 -5.21 16.40 -3.52
CA PRO A 112 -6.67 16.26 -3.51
C PRO A 112 -7.30 16.67 -2.18
N LYS A 113 -8.47 17.33 -2.22
CA LYS A 113 -9.25 17.71 -1.02
C LYS A 113 -10.03 16.52 -0.44
N LYS A 114 -9.33 15.45 -0.11
CA LYS A 114 -9.86 14.23 0.52
C LYS A 114 -9.18 14.00 1.86
N ILE A 115 -9.96 13.59 2.85
CA ILE A 115 -9.47 13.19 4.17
C ILE A 115 -9.90 11.74 4.39
N TRP A 116 -8.94 10.88 4.66
CA TRP A 116 -9.12 9.45 4.87
C TRP A 116 -8.85 9.11 6.33
N GLN A 117 -9.81 8.46 6.97
CA GLN A 117 -9.64 7.76 8.24
C GLN A 117 -10.17 6.34 8.08
N THR A 118 -9.74 5.42 8.93
CA THR A 118 -10.25 4.05 8.93
C THR A 118 -10.72 3.64 10.32
N TRP A 119 -11.75 2.80 10.36
CA TRP A 119 -12.20 2.21 11.60
C TRP A 119 -12.79 0.81 11.38
N LYS A 120 -13.08 0.10 12.47
CA LYS A 120 -13.58 -1.28 12.40
C LYS A 120 -14.97 -1.38 11.79
N VAL A 121 -15.82 -0.40 12.06
CA VAL A 121 -17.24 -0.34 11.68
C VAL A 121 -17.56 1.02 11.08
N GLU A 122 -18.71 1.09 10.40
CA GLU A 122 -19.24 2.34 9.84
C GLU A 122 -19.50 3.37 10.94
N GLU A 123 -19.49 4.65 10.55
CA GLU A 123 -19.68 5.74 11.51
C GLU A 123 -21.08 5.76 12.12
N ASP A 124 -22.12 5.37 11.39
CA ASP A 124 -23.50 5.33 11.91
C ASP A 124 -23.79 4.10 12.78
N ASP A 125 -22.88 3.12 12.82
CA ASP A 125 -23.00 1.92 13.63
C ASP A 125 -23.06 2.24 15.15
N GLU A 126 -23.98 1.59 15.86
CA GLU A 126 -24.19 1.78 17.31
C GLU A 126 -22.95 1.44 18.15
N THR A 127 -22.10 0.53 17.65
CA THR A 127 -20.86 0.08 18.30
C THR A 127 -19.68 1.03 18.05
N PHE A 128 -19.84 2.05 17.19
CA PHE A 128 -18.80 3.05 16.96
C PHE A 128 -18.51 3.87 18.24
N PRO A 129 -17.27 3.91 18.74
CA PRO A 129 -16.95 4.54 20.02
C PRO A 129 -17.29 6.04 20.07
N LYS A 130 -18.06 6.46 21.09
CA LYS A 130 -18.52 7.85 21.24
C LYS A 130 -17.39 8.88 21.29
N ASN A 131 -16.28 8.55 21.95
CA ASN A 131 -15.09 9.41 21.99
C ASN A 131 -14.50 9.61 20.58
N PHE A 132 -14.51 8.58 19.74
CA PHE A 132 -13.95 8.67 18.39
C PHE A 132 -14.87 9.47 17.47
N ARG A 133 -16.19 9.50 17.73
CA ARG A 133 -17.12 10.39 16.99
C ARG A 133 -16.72 11.84 17.14
N ALA A 134 -16.29 12.26 18.33
CA ALA A 134 -15.82 13.62 18.56
C ALA A 134 -14.56 13.94 17.73
N PHE A 135 -13.65 12.97 17.61
CA PHE A 135 -12.43 13.10 16.81
C PHE A 135 -12.74 13.21 15.32
N VAL A 136 -13.57 12.31 14.78
CA VAL A 136 -14.07 12.36 13.39
C VAL A 136 -14.80 13.67 13.10
N ASN A 137 -15.69 14.09 14.01
CA ASN A 137 -16.41 15.35 13.87
C ASN A 137 -15.46 16.55 13.80
N SER A 138 -14.33 16.53 14.51
CA SER A 138 -13.34 17.60 14.39
C SER A 138 -12.77 17.73 12.98
N TRP A 139 -12.55 16.61 12.29
CA TRP A 139 -12.10 16.59 10.90
C TRP A 139 -13.18 17.04 9.94
N LYS A 140 -14.42 16.56 10.08
CA LYS A 140 -15.54 16.95 9.20
C LYS A 140 -15.91 18.43 9.34
N THR A 141 -16.10 18.91 10.57
CA THR A 141 -16.60 20.26 10.84
C THR A 141 -15.59 21.35 10.49
N LYS A 142 -14.29 21.13 10.75
CA LYS A 142 -13.24 22.09 10.41
C LYS A 142 -12.88 22.10 8.93
N ASN A 143 -13.23 21.06 8.18
CA ASN A 143 -12.86 20.91 6.77
C ASN A 143 -14.08 20.79 5.85
N PRO A 144 -15.03 21.74 5.85
CA PRO A 144 -16.26 21.62 5.07
C PRO A 144 -16.03 21.60 3.54
N THR A 145 -14.86 22.04 3.08
CA THR A 145 -14.47 22.00 1.66
C THR A 145 -13.73 20.73 1.25
N PHE A 146 -13.50 19.81 2.19
CA PHE A 146 -12.85 18.53 1.95
C PHE A 146 -13.88 17.40 2.07
N ASN A 147 -13.71 16.36 1.26
CA ASN A 147 -14.45 15.13 1.46
C ASN A 147 -13.76 14.29 2.55
N ALA A 148 -14.29 14.35 3.78
CA ALA A 148 -13.79 13.60 4.92
C ALA A 148 -14.58 12.30 5.13
N MET A 149 -13.88 11.17 5.01
CA MET A 149 -14.45 9.83 5.01
C MET A 149 -13.81 8.97 6.11
N VAL A 150 -14.64 8.21 6.82
CA VAL A 150 -14.23 7.10 7.67
C VAL A 150 -14.57 5.81 6.92
N ILE A 151 -13.57 5.03 6.55
CA ILE A 151 -13.77 3.78 5.80
C ILE A 151 -13.74 2.61 6.80
N PRO A 152 -14.79 1.76 6.87
CA PRO A 152 -14.76 0.59 7.72
C PRO A 152 -13.78 -0.47 7.20
N ASP A 153 -13.33 -1.39 8.07
CA ASP A 153 -12.45 -2.51 7.72
C ASP A 153 -12.98 -3.31 6.51
N SER A 154 -14.29 -3.56 6.43
CA SER A 154 -14.92 -4.29 5.32
C SER A 154 -14.75 -3.58 3.97
N ALA A 155 -15.00 -2.27 3.93
CA ALA A 155 -14.85 -1.48 2.72
C ALA A 155 -13.38 -1.23 2.36
N CYS A 156 -12.46 -1.22 3.34
CA CYS A 156 -11.03 -1.11 3.07
C CYS A 156 -10.55 -2.26 2.17
N ASP A 157 -10.99 -3.49 2.44
CA ASP A 157 -10.59 -4.67 1.68
C ASP A 157 -11.09 -4.65 0.24
N GLU A 158 -12.36 -4.30 0.04
CA GLU A 158 -12.95 -4.17 -1.29
C GLU A 158 -12.32 -3.03 -2.08
N LEU A 159 -12.06 -1.89 -1.43
CA LEU A 159 -11.44 -0.73 -2.05
C LEU A 159 -10.02 -1.05 -2.51
N ILE A 160 -9.19 -1.67 -1.66
CA ILE A 160 -7.82 -2.06 -2.06
C ILE A 160 -7.85 -3.11 -3.17
N LYS A 161 -8.76 -4.09 -3.10
CA LYS A 161 -8.94 -5.07 -4.18
C LYS A 161 -9.24 -4.39 -5.51
N HIS A 162 -10.19 -3.45 -5.54
CA HIS A 162 -10.56 -2.75 -6.77
C HIS A 162 -9.43 -1.84 -7.29
N LEU A 163 -8.75 -1.11 -6.40
CA LEU A 163 -7.68 -0.20 -6.80
C LEU A 163 -6.45 -0.92 -7.35
N TYR A 164 -6.08 -2.08 -6.77
CA TYR A 164 -4.81 -2.76 -7.04
C TYR A 164 -4.97 -4.10 -7.77
N GLU A 165 -6.13 -4.37 -8.40
CA GLU A 165 -6.33 -5.60 -9.17
C GLU A 165 -5.32 -5.78 -10.32
N THR A 166 -4.81 -4.66 -10.86
CA THR A 166 -3.79 -4.65 -11.91
C THR A 166 -2.36 -4.84 -11.40
N VAL A 167 -2.15 -4.78 -10.08
CA VAL A 167 -0.86 -5.00 -9.41
C VAL A 167 -1.02 -6.11 -8.35
N PRO A 168 -1.22 -7.36 -8.78
CA PRO A 168 -1.61 -8.47 -7.91
C PRO A 168 -0.60 -8.77 -6.78
N GLU A 169 0.67 -8.43 -6.97
CA GLU A 169 1.70 -8.56 -5.94
C GLU A 169 1.37 -7.73 -4.69
N VAL A 170 0.89 -6.49 -4.87
CA VAL A 170 0.51 -5.58 -3.79
C VAL A 170 -0.77 -6.05 -3.11
N LEU A 171 -1.77 -6.43 -3.91
CA LEU A 171 -3.03 -6.97 -3.38
C LEU A 171 -2.78 -8.22 -2.53
N LYS A 172 -1.95 -9.13 -3.02
CA LYS A 172 -1.57 -10.34 -2.28
C LYS A 172 -0.82 -9.99 -1.00
N ALA A 173 0.12 -9.04 -1.02
CA ALA A 173 0.81 -8.60 0.19
C ALA A 173 -0.16 -8.02 1.24
N TYR A 174 -1.12 -7.19 0.82
CA TYR A 174 -2.14 -6.64 1.72
C TYR A 174 -3.02 -7.71 2.36
N GLN A 175 -3.40 -8.75 1.59
CA GLN A 175 -4.17 -9.90 2.09
C GLN A 175 -3.39 -10.81 3.04
N LEU A 176 -2.06 -10.88 2.89
CA LEU A 176 -1.18 -11.71 3.72
C LEU A 176 -0.87 -11.10 5.10
N MET A 177 -1.26 -9.84 5.35
CA MET A 177 -0.96 -9.16 6.61
C MET A 177 -1.60 -9.89 7.80
N PRO A 178 -0.80 -10.42 8.74
CA PRO A 178 -1.31 -11.28 9.83
C PRO A 178 -1.97 -10.49 10.97
N LYS A 179 -1.72 -9.19 11.06
CA LYS A 179 -2.22 -8.31 12.13
C LYS A 179 -2.99 -7.15 11.53
N LYS A 180 -4.10 -6.76 12.19
CA LYS A 180 -4.91 -5.60 11.78
C LYS A 180 -4.11 -4.30 11.68
N ILE A 181 -3.16 -4.07 12.59
CA ILE A 181 -2.30 -2.88 12.57
C ILE A 181 -1.40 -2.81 11.33
N LEU A 182 -0.80 -3.94 10.93
CA LEU A 182 0.02 -3.99 9.71
C LEU A 182 -0.81 -3.66 8.47
N LYS A 183 -2.06 -4.15 8.46
CA LYS A 183 -3.01 -3.90 7.38
C LYS A 183 -3.46 -2.44 7.33
N ALA A 184 -3.76 -1.82 8.48
CA ALA A 184 -4.12 -0.41 8.58
C ALA A 184 -2.95 0.52 8.18
N ASP A 185 -1.73 0.23 8.65
CA ASP A 185 -0.52 0.93 8.22
C ASP A 185 -0.31 0.79 6.70
N PHE A 186 -0.53 -0.39 6.12
CA PHE A 186 -0.35 -0.54 4.67
C PHE A 186 -1.46 0.17 3.88
N PHE A 187 -2.71 0.10 4.36
CA PHE A 187 -3.87 0.77 3.75
C PHE A 187 -3.61 2.27 3.57
N ARG A 188 -3.09 2.97 4.59
CA ARG A 188 -2.91 4.42 4.50
C ARG A 188 -1.94 4.83 3.39
N TYR A 189 -0.91 4.03 3.13
CA TYR A 189 0.01 4.28 2.01
C TYR A 189 -0.66 4.00 0.68
N LEU A 190 -1.38 2.87 0.59
CA LEU A 190 -2.06 2.45 -0.63
C LEU A 190 -3.15 3.44 -1.06
N ILE A 191 -3.96 3.95 -0.12
CA ILE A 191 -5.02 4.90 -0.45
C ILE A 191 -4.45 6.26 -0.87
N LEU A 192 -3.39 6.74 -0.20
CA LEU A 192 -2.72 7.98 -0.57
C LEU A 192 -2.01 7.86 -1.92
N TYR A 193 -1.38 6.73 -2.21
CA TYR A 193 -0.75 6.50 -3.50
C TYR A 193 -1.80 6.47 -4.63
N ALA A 194 -2.91 5.77 -4.43
CA ALA A 194 -3.93 5.64 -5.47
C ALA A 194 -4.79 6.89 -5.66
N ARG A 195 -5.08 7.64 -4.58
CA ARG A 195 -6.11 8.70 -4.60
C ARG A 195 -5.64 10.06 -4.07
N GLY A 196 -4.43 10.14 -3.51
CA GLY A 196 -3.90 11.32 -2.85
C GLY A 196 -4.77 11.78 -1.67
N GLY A 197 -4.47 12.99 -1.23
CA GLY A 197 -5.18 13.69 -0.17
C GLY A 197 -4.46 13.61 1.16
N THR A 198 -5.22 13.65 2.25
CA THR A 198 -4.73 13.59 3.63
C THR A 198 -5.22 12.30 4.26
N TYR A 199 -4.34 11.50 4.84
CA TYR A 199 -4.73 10.43 5.75
C TYR A 199 -4.49 10.90 7.18
N SER A 200 -5.37 10.53 8.11
CA SER A 200 -5.14 10.69 9.55
C SER A 200 -5.74 9.51 10.34
N ASP A 201 -5.04 9.03 11.36
CA ASP A 201 -5.57 7.99 12.25
C ASP A 201 -6.85 8.45 12.97
N ILE A 202 -7.71 7.50 13.33
CA ILE A 202 -9.04 7.78 13.86
C ILE A 202 -9.02 8.50 15.23
N ASP A 203 -7.96 8.29 16.03
CA ASP A 203 -7.76 8.89 17.34
C ASP A 203 -6.98 10.21 17.26
N THR A 204 -7.15 10.94 16.16
CA THR A 204 -6.60 12.27 15.95
C THR A 204 -7.67 13.35 15.93
N VAL A 205 -7.33 14.52 16.47
CA VAL A 205 -8.17 15.72 16.42
C VAL A 205 -7.56 16.70 15.44
N SER A 206 -8.35 17.14 14.45
CA SER A 206 -8.00 18.29 13.62
C SER A 206 -8.03 19.54 14.50
N LEU A 207 -6.89 20.21 14.70
CA LEU A 207 -6.82 21.47 15.45
C LEU A 207 -7.14 22.66 14.54
N LYS A 208 -6.68 22.60 13.28
CA LYS A 208 -6.89 23.64 12.26
C LYS A 208 -7.40 23.05 10.94
N PRO A 209 -8.19 23.81 10.17
CA PRO A 209 -8.57 23.39 8.82
C PRO A 209 -7.34 23.05 7.97
N VAL A 210 -7.41 21.94 7.25
CA VAL A 210 -6.36 21.45 6.34
C VAL A 210 -6.03 22.50 5.27
N SER A 211 -7.03 23.25 4.80
CA SER A 211 -6.82 24.36 3.85
C SER A 211 -5.95 25.50 4.38
N THR A 212 -5.76 25.62 5.69
CA THR A 212 -4.90 26.65 6.30
C THR A 212 -3.52 26.13 6.68
N TRP A 213 -3.20 24.87 6.36
CA TRP A 213 -1.85 24.35 6.57
C TRP A 213 -0.91 24.97 5.55
N LEU A 214 0.36 25.14 5.93
CA LEU A 214 1.38 25.74 5.06
C LEU A 214 1.58 25.00 3.73
N THR A 215 1.16 23.73 3.65
CA THR A 215 1.04 22.96 2.41
C THR A 215 0.38 23.72 1.26
N PHE A 216 -0.62 24.56 1.55
CA PHE A 216 -1.39 25.29 0.55
C PHE A 216 -0.92 26.74 0.35
N ASN A 217 0.16 27.17 1.02
CA ASN A 217 0.79 28.44 0.75
C ASN A 217 1.63 28.34 -0.53
N GLU A 218 1.65 29.40 -1.35
CA GLU A 218 2.48 29.44 -2.57
C GLU A 218 3.98 29.49 -2.26
N THR A 219 4.34 30.08 -1.12
CA THR A 219 5.73 30.17 -0.65
C THR A 219 5.83 29.87 0.84
N ILE A 220 6.97 29.29 1.25
CA ILE A 220 7.35 29.07 2.65
C ILE A 220 8.79 29.56 2.78
N GLU A 221 9.05 30.50 3.70
CA GLU A 221 10.39 31.08 3.91
C GLU A 221 11.05 31.60 2.62
N GLY A 222 10.25 32.18 1.72
CA GLY A 222 10.73 32.71 0.43
C GLY A 222 10.99 31.66 -0.67
N VAL A 223 10.76 30.37 -0.38
CA VAL A 223 10.91 29.27 -1.34
C VAL A 223 9.54 28.90 -1.92
N THR A 224 9.46 28.71 -3.24
CA THR A 224 8.26 28.21 -3.92
C THR A 224 7.85 26.86 -3.33
N ASN A 225 6.58 26.75 -2.95
CA ASN A 225 6.03 25.58 -2.30
C ASN A 225 5.05 24.87 -3.25
N ASN A 226 5.44 23.68 -3.72
CA ASN A 226 4.58 22.78 -4.49
C ASN A 226 4.78 21.33 -4.03
N PRO A 227 4.40 20.98 -2.79
CA PRO A 227 4.76 19.69 -2.21
C PRO A 227 3.95 18.57 -2.86
N GLY A 228 4.65 17.56 -3.35
CA GLY A 228 4.11 16.26 -3.72
C GLY A 228 3.79 15.40 -2.50
N LEU A 229 4.55 15.57 -1.43
CA LEU A 229 4.45 14.86 -0.17
C LEU A 229 4.61 15.85 0.99
N VAL A 230 3.77 15.68 2.01
CA VAL A 230 3.87 16.40 3.28
C VAL A 230 3.95 15.39 4.41
N VAL A 231 5.04 15.47 5.16
CA VAL A 231 5.27 14.68 6.37
C VAL A 231 5.57 15.63 7.53
N GLY A 232 5.36 15.18 8.76
CA GLY A 232 5.77 15.94 9.95
C GLY A 232 6.63 15.07 10.85
N ILE A 233 7.41 15.70 11.73
CA ILE A 233 8.13 14.96 12.77
C ILE A 233 7.12 14.49 13.82
N GLU A 234 7.13 13.21 14.17
CA GLU A 234 6.37 12.67 15.30
C GLU A 234 7.21 12.67 16.58
N ALA A 235 8.48 12.27 16.44
CA ALA A 235 9.41 12.15 17.54
C ALA A 235 10.83 12.57 17.11
N ASP A 236 11.48 13.33 17.98
CA ASP A 236 12.88 13.76 17.87
C ASP A 236 13.57 13.60 19.25
N PRO A 237 13.72 12.35 19.73
CA PRO A 237 14.25 12.07 21.05
C PRO A 237 15.74 12.41 21.15
N ASP A 238 16.05 13.49 21.88
CA ASP A 238 17.44 13.86 22.19
C ASP A 238 17.92 13.25 23.50
N ARG A 239 18.08 11.93 23.50
CA ARG A 239 18.51 11.14 24.67
C ARG A 239 19.35 9.92 24.27
N PRO A 240 20.38 9.51 25.03
CA PRO A 240 21.26 8.39 24.65
C PRO A 240 20.54 7.05 24.45
N ASP A 241 19.47 6.80 25.19
CA ASP A 241 18.69 5.56 25.15
C ASP A 241 17.50 5.63 24.18
N TRP A 242 17.50 6.56 23.22
CA TRP A 242 16.39 6.72 22.27
C TRP A 242 16.04 5.41 21.55
N ALA A 243 17.05 4.60 21.20
CA ALA A 243 16.90 3.34 20.46
C ALA A 243 16.17 2.24 21.26
N GLU A 244 15.98 2.44 22.56
CA GLU A 244 15.16 1.53 23.36
C GLU A 244 13.66 1.73 23.13
N TRP A 245 13.25 2.97 22.83
CA TRP A 245 11.86 3.44 22.84
C TRP A 245 11.35 3.85 21.45
N TYR A 246 12.25 4.24 20.56
CA TYR A 246 11.95 4.79 19.24
C TYR A 246 12.64 3.97 18.16
N ALA A 247 11.98 3.84 17.01
CA ALA A 247 12.55 3.09 15.90
C ALA A 247 13.78 3.80 15.31
N ARG A 248 13.80 5.14 15.30
CA ARG A 248 14.84 5.98 14.68
C ARG A 248 15.10 7.23 15.51
N ARG A 249 16.28 7.84 15.35
CA ARG A 249 16.68 9.07 16.07
C ARG A 249 15.74 10.25 15.79
N ILE A 250 15.18 10.32 14.59
CA ILE A 250 13.98 11.09 14.25
C ILE A 250 13.00 10.13 13.61
N GLN A 251 11.71 10.26 13.94
CA GLN A 251 10.64 9.54 13.26
C GLN A 251 9.68 10.52 12.60
N PHE A 252 9.41 10.30 11.32
CA PHE A 252 8.34 10.99 10.64
C PHE A 252 7.00 10.37 11.03
N CYS A 253 6.03 11.24 11.26
CA CYS A 253 4.64 10.92 11.52
C CYS A 253 4.05 10.17 10.34
N GLN A 254 3.71 8.90 10.56
CA GLN A 254 2.98 8.08 9.58
C GLN A 254 1.46 8.10 9.80
N TRP A 255 1.00 8.56 10.97
CA TRP A 255 -0.42 8.55 11.32
C TRP A 255 -1.14 9.81 10.82
N THR A 256 -0.44 10.82 10.32
CA THR A 256 -0.96 11.92 9.48
C THR A 256 0.00 12.18 8.33
N ILE A 257 -0.47 12.04 7.10
CA ILE A 257 0.34 12.25 5.87
C ILE A 257 -0.51 12.97 4.84
N GLN A 258 0.07 13.89 4.06
CA GLN A 258 -0.55 14.38 2.83
C GLN A 258 0.28 14.02 1.61
N ALA A 259 -0.38 13.63 0.51
CA ALA A 259 0.33 13.33 -0.73
C ALA A 259 -0.54 13.61 -1.96
N LYS A 260 0.12 13.92 -3.07
CA LYS A 260 -0.46 13.76 -4.42
C LYS A 260 -0.54 12.27 -4.75
N ALA A 261 -1.52 11.90 -5.57
CA ALA A 261 -1.61 10.54 -6.10
C ALA A 261 -0.34 10.22 -6.92
N GLY A 262 0.10 8.95 -6.87
CA GLY A 262 1.26 8.46 -7.61
C GLY A 262 2.62 8.86 -7.02
N HIS A 263 2.68 9.55 -5.87
CA HIS A 263 3.96 10.08 -5.36
C HIS A 263 5.06 9.01 -5.24
N PRO A 264 6.27 9.22 -5.79
CA PRO A 264 7.28 8.15 -5.88
C PRO A 264 7.81 7.67 -4.53
N MET A 265 7.85 8.52 -3.49
CA MET A 265 8.18 8.05 -2.12
C MET A 265 7.21 6.94 -1.65
N LEU A 266 5.90 7.12 -1.87
CA LEU A 266 4.89 6.13 -1.49
C LEU A 266 5.00 4.87 -2.35
N ARG A 267 5.33 5.01 -3.64
CA ARG A 267 5.63 3.85 -4.51
C ARG A 267 6.74 2.99 -3.91
N GLU A 268 7.86 3.60 -3.53
CA GLU A 268 9.00 2.87 -2.94
C GLU A 268 8.62 2.18 -1.65
N LEU A 269 7.86 2.87 -0.79
CA LEU A 269 7.37 2.30 0.46
C LEU A 269 6.46 1.08 0.21
N ILE A 270 5.50 1.21 -0.70
CA ILE A 270 4.58 0.13 -1.07
C ILE A 270 5.34 -1.06 -1.66
N ALA A 271 6.32 -0.81 -2.55
CA ALA A 271 7.14 -1.85 -3.14
C ALA A 271 7.93 -2.62 -2.08
N LYS A 272 8.60 -1.92 -1.15
CA LYS A 272 9.34 -2.55 -0.05
C LYS A 272 8.45 -3.37 0.87
N ILE A 273 7.31 -2.82 1.31
CA ILE A 273 6.37 -3.54 2.17
C ILE A 273 5.89 -4.82 1.47
N THR A 274 5.61 -4.72 0.17
CA THR A 274 5.21 -5.86 -0.66
C THR A 274 6.31 -6.92 -0.72
N GLU A 275 7.54 -6.53 -1.06
CA GLU A 275 8.72 -7.40 -1.14
C GLU A 275 9.03 -8.08 0.21
N ILE A 276 9.00 -7.33 1.32
CA ILE A 276 9.17 -7.86 2.69
C ILE A 276 8.09 -8.89 3.01
N THR A 277 6.83 -8.60 2.65
CA THR A 277 5.70 -9.50 2.93
C THR A 277 5.81 -10.80 2.16
N HIS A 278 6.15 -10.76 0.87
CA HIS A 278 6.39 -11.97 0.08
C HIS A 278 7.60 -12.75 0.57
N SER A 279 8.70 -12.07 0.93
CA SER A 279 9.87 -12.73 1.53
C SER A 279 9.53 -13.41 2.85
N LYS A 280 8.73 -12.77 3.72
CA LYS A 280 8.24 -13.39 4.97
C LYS A 280 7.33 -14.59 4.67
N LEU A 281 6.49 -14.54 3.64
CA LEU A 281 5.70 -15.71 3.20
C LEU A 281 6.60 -16.88 2.77
N GLU A 282 7.56 -16.63 1.87
CA GLU A 282 8.47 -17.64 1.33
C GLU A 282 9.31 -18.31 2.43
N ARG A 283 9.71 -17.55 3.46
CA ARG A 283 10.47 -18.04 4.61
C ARG A 283 9.60 -18.67 5.71
N GLY A 284 8.26 -18.67 5.57
CA GLY A 284 7.35 -19.14 6.63
C GLY A 284 7.42 -18.30 7.91
N MET A 285 7.60 -16.99 7.76
CA MET A 285 7.86 -16.01 8.82
C MET A 285 6.72 -15.01 9.05
N LEU A 286 5.58 -15.12 8.34
CA LEU A 286 4.47 -14.16 8.47
C LEU A 286 4.00 -13.96 9.91
N ASN A 287 3.82 -15.04 10.67
CA ASN A 287 3.33 -15.00 12.05
C ASN A 287 4.46 -14.95 13.10
N LYS A 288 5.71 -14.77 12.68
CA LYS A 288 6.88 -14.78 13.57
C LYS A 288 7.43 -13.37 13.73
N ILE A 289 7.84 -13.07 14.96
CA ILE A 289 8.46 -11.79 15.31
C ILE A 289 9.89 -11.77 14.74
N GLU A 290 10.22 -10.74 13.97
CA GLU A 290 11.59 -10.42 13.56
C GLU A 290 12.06 -9.11 14.24
N GLY A 291 13.33 -9.07 14.66
CA GLY A 291 13.89 -7.91 15.36
C GLY A 291 13.77 -7.99 16.89
N LYS A 292 13.78 -6.83 17.56
CA LYS A 292 13.85 -6.72 19.03
C LYS A 292 12.66 -7.37 19.73
N ASP A 293 11.46 -7.06 19.28
CA ASP A 293 10.19 -7.50 19.85
C ASP A 293 9.04 -7.34 18.84
N ALA A 294 7.82 -7.73 19.21
CA ALA A 294 6.64 -7.66 18.34
C ALA A 294 6.31 -6.23 17.88
N GLY A 295 6.60 -5.23 18.71
CA GLY A 295 6.43 -3.82 18.37
C GLY A 295 7.49 -3.36 17.37
N GLY A 296 8.75 -3.77 17.57
CA GLY A 296 9.86 -3.57 16.66
C GLY A 296 9.60 -4.15 15.27
N ASP A 297 9.06 -5.37 15.19
CA ASP A 297 8.70 -6.00 13.91
C ASP A 297 7.62 -5.17 13.17
N ILE A 298 6.56 -4.76 13.87
CA ILE A 298 5.50 -3.90 13.28
C ILE A 298 6.09 -2.58 12.80
N MET A 299 6.92 -1.92 13.63
CA MET A 299 7.54 -0.64 13.32
C MET A 299 8.42 -0.69 12.07
N ASN A 300 9.10 -1.80 11.81
CA ASN A 300 10.00 -1.96 10.65
C ASN A 300 9.35 -2.68 9.46
N TRP A 301 8.16 -3.27 9.60
CA TRP A 301 7.44 -3.89 8.48
C TRP A 301 6.51 -2.91 7.78
N THR A 302 5.63 -2.22 8.51
CA THR A 302 4.67 -1.25 7.93
C THR A 302 4.61 0.06 8.70
N GLY A 303 5.11 0.10 9.92
CA GLY A 303 4.99 1.22 10.84
C GLY A 303 5.99 2.36 10.60
N PRO A 304 6.25 3.18 11.62
CA PRO A 304 6.98 4.44 11.47
C PRO A 304 8.47 4.26 11.12
N GLY A 305 9.07 3.09 11.38
CA GLY A 305 10.48 2.82 11.08
C GLY A 305 10.74 2.75 9.57
N ILE A 306 10.05 1.85 8.87
CA ILE A 306 10.18 1.72 7.40
C ILE A 306 9.70 2.96 6.66
N PHE A 307 8.67 3.63 7.19
CA PHE A 307 8.18 4.91 6.67
C PHE A 307 9.30 5.96 6.72
N THR A 308 9.91 6.12 7.90
CA THR A 308 10.99 7.08 8.11
C THR A 308 12.20 6.80 7.22
N ASP A 309 12.64 5.54 7.15
CA ASP A 309 13.75 5.14 6.28
C ASP A 309 13.46 5.47 4.83
N THR A 310 12.24 5.18 4.36
CA THR A 310 11.88 5.42 2.96
C THR A 310 11.75 6.90 2.64
N VAL A 311 11.34 7.74 3.60
CA VAL A 311 11.42 9.20 3.44
C VAL A 311 12.87 9.64 3.26
N PHE A 312 13.79 9.22 4.14
CA PHE A 312 15.21 9.57 4.01
C PHE A 312 15.82 9.05 2.71
N GLU A 313 15.50 7.82 2.31
CA GLU A 313 15.97 7.27 1.05
C GLU A 313 15.45 8.06 -0.15
N TYR A 314 14.17 8.48 -0.15
CA TYR A 314 13.61 9.32 -1.21
C TYR A 314 14.32 10.68 -1.27
N LEU A 315 14.50 11.34 -0.13
CA LEU A 315 15.19 12.63 -0.03
C LEU A 315 16.63 12.55 -0.54
N ASN A 316 17.37 11.49 -0.17
CA ASN A 316 18.73 11.28 -0.64
C ASN A 316 18.78 10.88 -2.12
N ASN A 317 17.83 10.09 -2.59
CA ASN A 317 17.75 9.67 -3.99
C ASN A 317 17.49 10.87 -4.92
N ILE A 318 16.56 11.76 -4.58
CA ILE A 318 16.30 12.97 -5.39
C ILE A 318 17.47 13.97 -5.29
N TYR A 319 18.04 14.16 -4.10
CA TYR A 319 19.20 15.03 -3.89
C TYR A 319 20.43 14.59 -4.71
N SER A 320 20.68 13.28 -4.76
CA SER A 320 21.78 12.69 -5.52
C SER A 320 21.43 12.35 -6.98
N ASN A 321 20.20 12.61 -7.42
CA ASN A 321 19.67 12.18 -8.72
C ASN A 321 19.91 10.67 -8.99
N GLY A 322 19.77 9.82 -7.96
CA GLY A 322 19.95 8.37 -8.02
C GLY A 322 21.35 7.86 -7.73
N ILE A 323 22.32 8.74 -7.43
CA ILE A 323 23.72 8.35 -7.20
C ILE A 323 23.97 8.12 -5.71
N ALA A 324 23.89 6.86 -5.28
CA ALA A 324 23.91 6.46 -3.86
C ALA A 324 25.15 6.90 -3.04
N THR A 325 26.27 7.28 -3.68
CA THR A 325 27.54 7.60 -3.01
C THR A 325 27.82 9.09 -2.84
N VAL A 326 26.84 9.96 -3.08
CA VAL A 326 27.01 11.42 -2.91
C VAL A 326 26.94 11.77 -1.42
N GLU A 327 27.99 12.42 -0.92
CA GLU A 327 28.06 13.01 0.42
C GLU A 327 28.00 14.55 0.32
N PRO A 328 27.38 15.25 1.29
CA PRO A 328 26.74 14.71 2.49
C PRO A 328 25.34 14.13 2.22
N GLN A 329 24.99 13.03 2.89
CA GLN A 329 23.62 12.53 2.92
C GLN A 329 22.72 13.36 3.86
N ILE A 330 21.44 13.51 3.47
CA ILE A 330 20.38 14.04 4.32
C ILE A 330 20.05 12.97 5.37
N ASP A 331 20.43 13.23 6.62
CA ASP A 331 20.14 12.35 7.77
C ASP A 331 19.30 13.08 8.83
N TRP A 332 19.12 12.44 10.00
CA TRP A 332 18.37 13.02 11.11
C TRP A 332 18.95 14.35 11.61
N LYS A 333 20.25 14.62 11.45
CA LYS A 333 20.86 15.89 11.88
C LYS A 333 20.32 17.07 11.08
N TYR A 334 19.86 16.83 9.85
CA TYR A 334 19.24 17.85 9.03
C TYR A 334 17.91 18.35 9.61
N PHE A 335 17.18 17.51 10.35
CA PHE A 335 15.83 17.81 10.84
C PHE A 335 15.72 17.97 12.36
N THR A 336 16.72 17.56 13.13
CA THR A 336 16.66 17.62 14.60
C THR A 336 16.54 19.07 15.08
N GLY A 337 15.68 19.31 16.07
CA GLY A 337 15.42 20.63 16.64
C GLY A 337 14.70 21.61 15.70
N MET A 338 14.16 21.14 14.57
CA MET A 338 13.48 21.98 13.59
C MET A 338 12.23 22.65 14.17
N LYS A 339 12.15 23.99 14.02
CA LYS A 339 11.04 24.83 14.50
C LYS A 339 10.17 25.42 13.40
N ILE A 340 10.72 25.55 12.20
CA ILE A 340 10.04 26.03 10.99
C ILE A 340 10.01 24.90 9.96
N PRO A 341 9.01 24.82 9.08
CA PRO A 341 8.98 23.80 8.04
C PRO A 341 10.19 23.89 7.11
N LYS A 342 10.57 22.76 6.53
CA LYS A 342 11.62 22.69 5.49
C LYS A 342 11.05 22.08 4.22
N ILE A 343 11.40 22.66 3.08
CA ILE A 343 11.15 22.10 1.76
C ILE A 343 12.43 21.44 1.27
N VAL A 344 12.33 20.17 0.85
CA VAL A 344 13.39 19.48 0.12
C VAL A 344 12.76 18.96 -1.17
N ASP A 345 13.06 19.62 -2.29
CA ASP A 345 12.45 19.36 -3.59
C ASP A 345 10.91 19.36 -3.48
N ASP A 346 10.21 18.24 -3.74
CA ASP A 346 8.75 18.14 -3.60
C ASP A 346 8.27 17.60 -2.24
N VAL A 347 9.12 17.59 -1.22
CA VAL A 347 8.75 17.17 0.14
C VAL A 347 8.72 18.36 1.08
N LEU A 348 7.56 18.61 1.68
CA LEU A 348 7.41 19.55 2.80
C LEU A 348 7.46 18.78 4.12
N VAL A 349 8.42 19.13 4.96
CA VAL A 349 8.61 18.53 6.29
C VAL A 349 8.18 19.52 7.36
N PHE A 350 7.17 19.16 8.14
CA PHE A 350 6.68 19.95 9.27
C PHE A 350 7.44 19.67 10.57
N PRO A 351 7.64 20.70 11.42
CA PRO A 351 8.21 20.53 12.74
C PRO A 351 7.28 19.71 13.63
N ILE A 352 7.84 19.16 14.70
CA ILE A 352 7.11 18.25 15.61
C ILE A 352 5.80 18.87 16.15
N THR A 353 5.77 20.19 16.34
CA THR A 353 4.58 20.92 16.78
C THR A 353 3.38 20.75 15.84
N CYS A 354 3.59 20.57 14.53
CA CYS A 354 2.47 20.50 13.59
C CYS A 354 1.61 19.28 13.78
N PHE A 355 2.23 18.11 13.94
CA PHE A 355 1.50 16.87 14.09
C PHE A 355 1.54 16.36 15.52
N SER A 356 2.58 16.56 16.31
CA SER A 356 2.69 16.07 17.68
C SER A 356 2.74 17.20 18.74
N PRO A 357 1.83 18.20 18.75
CA PRO A 357 1.78 19.24 19.76
C PRO A 357 1.33 18.68 21.13
N GLY A 358 1.80 19.32 22.20
CA GLY A 358 1.33 19.06 23.56
C GLY A 358 1.89 17.80 24.21
N VAL A 359 2.85 17.11 23.58
CA VAL A 359 3.51 15.95 24.16
C VAL A 359 4.50 16.30 25.28
N GLY A 360 4.86 17.59 25.42
CA GLY A 360 5.67 18.11 26.53
C GLY A 360 7.15 17.74 26.51
N GLN A 361 7.63 17.19 25.39
CA GLN A 361 9.02 16.75 25.20
C GLN A 361 9.49 17.04 23.77
N MET A 362 10.79 16.87 23.50
CA MET A 362 11.40 16.97 22.15
C MET A 362 11.16 18.33 21.46
N GLY A 363 10.99 19.40 22.26
CA GLY A 363 10.74 20.76 21.75
C GLY A 363 9.32 21.04 21.26
N SER A 364 8.41 20.07 21.35
CA SER A 364 6.99 20.22 20.97
C SER A 364 6.30 21.33 21.76
N LYS A 365 5.53 22.17 21.05
CA LYS A 365 4.78 23.30 21.63
C LYS A 365 3.35 22.91 22.03
N SER A 366 2.65 23.87 22.63
CA SER A 366 1.24 23.75 23.04
C SER A 366 0.32 23.37 21.88
N ILE A 367 -0.82 22.74 22.19
CA ILE A 367 -1.93 22.51 21.22
C ILE A 367 -2.57 23.81 20.72
N SER A 368 -2.29 24.95 21.38
CA SER A 368 -2.73 26.29 20.97
C SER A 368 -1.70 27.02 20.10
N ASP A 369 -0.55 26.40 19.82
CA ASP A 369 0.49 27.00 18.99
C ASP A 369 -0.01 27.23 17.56
N GLU A 370 0.51 28.26 16.89
CA GLU A 370 0.09 28.58 15.53
C GLU A 370 0.41 27.46 14.54
N LEU A 371 1.48 26.72 14.76
CA LEU A 371 1.83 25.60 13.90
C LEU A 371 1.11 24.31 14.28
N ALA A 372 0.38 24.24 15.40
CA ALA A 372 -0.32 23.03 15.84
C ALA A 372 -1.53 22.71 14.94
N TYR A 373 -1.43 21.67 14.11
CA TYR A 373 -2.43 21.30 13.10
C TYR A 373 -3.26 20.09 13.47
N VAL A 374 -2.61 19.06 14.03
CA VAL A 374 -3.26 17.81 14.42
C VAL A 374 -2.81 17.48 15.84
N ARG A 375 -3.69 16.89 16.64
CA ARG A 375 -3.36 16.34 17.95
C ARG A 375 -3.67 14.85 17.95
N HIS A 376 -2.68 14.03 18.29
CA HIS A 376 -2.90 12.62 18.53
C HIS A 376 -3.37 12.36 19.96
N MET A 377 -4.35 11.48 20.15
CA MET A 377 -4.91 11.14 21.46
C MET A 377 -4.24 9.92 22.11
N PHE A 378 -3.46 9.17 21.34
CA PHE A 378 -2.66 8.01 21.77
C PHE A 378 -3.51 6.94 22.47
N GLU A 379 -4.71 6.68 21.93
CA GLU A 379 -5.68 5.75 22.53
C GLU A 379 -5.24 4.29 22.37
N GLY A 380 -4.31 4.00 21.43
CA GLY A 380 -3.71 2.68 21.26
C GLY A 380 -4.74 1.61 20.88
N SER A 381 -5.77 2.00 20.11
CA SER A 381 -6.95 1.19 19.80
C SER A 381 -6.67 -0.13 19.07
N TRP A 382 -5.48 -0.28 18.52
CA TRP A 382 -4.97 -1.50 17.89
C TRP A 382 -4.36 -2.50 18.88
N LYS A 383 -4.01 -2.06 20.09
CA LYS A 383 -3.50 -2.92 21.17
C LYS A 383 -4.66 -3.64 21.90
N PRO A 384 -4.38 -4.80 22.51
CA PRO A 384 -5.24 -5.38 23.54
C PRO A 384 -5.65 -4.32 24.57
N GLU A 385 -6.87 -4.40 25.09
CA GLU A 385 -7.43 -3.36 25.96
C GLU A 385 -6.60 -3.14 27.24
N ASP A 386 -6.03 -4.22 27.78
CA ASP A 386 -5.12 -4.24 28.93
C ASP A 386 -3.75 -3.59 28.66
N GLU A 387 -3.37 -3.43 27.39
CA GLU A 387 -2.14 -2.76 26.95
C GLU A 387 -2.35 -1.30 26.50
N ARG A 388 -3.59 -0.79 26.54
CA ARG A 388 -3.90 0.61 26.19
C ARG A 388 -3.56 1.55 27.34
N ASN A 389 -3.22 2.80 27.02
CA ASN A 389 -2.98 3.87 27.99
C ASN A 389 -1.87 3.60 29.04
N ILE A 390 -0.82 2.83 28.70
CA ILE A 390 0.38 2.68 29.53
C ILE A 390 1.09 4.05 29.62
N GLY A 391 0.69 4.87 30.59
CA GLY A 391 1.15 6.26 30.74
C GLY A 391 0.14 7.18 31.45
N LYS A 392 -1.17 6.87 31.39
CA LYS A 392 -2.14 7.48 32.32
C LYS A 392 -1.99 6.76 33.66
N LYS A 393 -1.41 7.41 34.68
CA LYS A 393 -1.46 6.90 36.07
C LYS A 393 -2.92 6.53 36.36
N LYS A 394 -3.23 5.23 36.51
CA LYS A 394 -4.52 4.79 37.05
C LYS A 394 -4.72 5.54 38.35
N THR A 395 -5.68 6.46 38.39
CA THR A 395 -6.00 7.15 39.63
C THR A 395 -6.51 6.10 40.61
N LYS A 396 -6.13 6.23 41.90
CA LYS A 396 -6.35 5.23 42.96
C LYS A 396 -7.82 4.76 43.15
N LYS A 397 -8.80 5.30 42.41
CA LYS A 397 -10.21 4.90 42.50
C LYS A 397 -10.57 3.60 41.76
N GLU A 398 -9.77 3.15 40.78
CA GLU A 398 -10.10 1.93 40.01
C GLU A 398 -9.57 0.63 40.63
N LYS A 399 -8.67 0.69 41.62
CA LYS A 399 -8.15 -0.51 42.32
C LYS A 399 -9.09 -1.07 43.40
N LYS A 400 -10.29 -0.52 43.59
CA LYS A 400 -11.24 -0.97 44.63
C LYS A 400 -12.48 -1.72 44.10
N LYS A 401 -12.46 -2.20 42.85
CA LYS A 401 -13.61 -2.93 42.27
C LYS A 401 -13.30 -4.27 41.59
N ASN A 402 -12.10 -4.83 41.78
CA ASN A 402 -11.82 -6.23 41.44
C ASN A 402 -11.42 -6.98 42.69
#